data_AF-M3G1P7-F1
#
_entry.id   AF-M3G1P7-F1
#
_cell.length_a   1.000
_cell.length_b   1.000
_cell.length_c   1.000
_cell.angle_alpha   90.00
_cell.angle_beta   90.00
_cell.angle_gamma   90.00
#
_symmetry.space_group_name_H-M   'P 1'
#
loop_
_entity.id
_entity.type
_entity.pdbx_description
1 polymer ?
#
loop_
_entity_poly.entity_id
_entity_poly.type
_entity_poly.pdbx_seq_one_letter_code
_entity_poly.pdbx_strand_id
1 'polypeptide(L)'
;MPQVTSLAPDFKAEAVLGKEIKEIKLSDYKGKWVVLFFYPLDFTFVCPTEIIEYDNKLAEFKKLGTEVLGVSVDSAFTHLAWKNTPKKRRRNRRN
;
A
#
# COMPACT_ATOMS: atom_id res chain seq x y z
N MET A 1 -20.05 6.91 2.52
CA MET A 1 -19.35 5.70 3.03
C MET A 1 -19.35 4.65 1.94
N PRO A 2 -18.26 3.89 1.74
CA PRO A 2 -18.27 2.77 0.79
C PRO A 2 -19.33 1.75 1.22
N GLN A 3 -20.10 1.25 0.25
CA GLN A 3 -21.13 0.24 0.50
C GLN A 3 -20.60 -1.13 0.06
N VAL A 4 -20.71 -2.11 0.95
CA VAL A 4 -20.38 -3.50 0.63
C VAL A 4 -21.34 -3.99 -0.46
N THR A 5 -20.84 -4.82 -1.39
CA THR A 5 -21.56 -5.34 -2.59
C THR A 5 -21.85 -4.33 -3.70
N SER A 6 -21.63 -3.04 -3.48
CA SER A 6 -21.63 -2.02 -4.54
C SER A 6 -20.24 -1.89 -5.17
N LEU A 7 -20.17 -1.24 -6.33
CA LEU A 7 -18.88 -0.91 -6.95
C LEU A 7 -18.04 -0.05 -5.99
N ALA A 8 -16.77 -0.40 -5.85
CA ALA A 8 -15.82 0.41 -5.09
C ALA A 8 -15.72 1.82 -5.71
N PRO A 9 -15.67 2.89 -4.89
CA PRO A 9 -15.46 4.23 -5.40
C PRO A 9 -14.14 4.32 -6.17
N ASP A 10 -14.20 4.76 -7.42
CA ASP A 10 -12.98 4.96 -8.21
C ASP A 10 -12.17 6.12 -7.64
N PHE A 11 -10.85 6.02 -7.76
CA PHE A 11 -9.92 7.08 -7.34
C PHE A 11 -8.75 7.15 -8.30
N LYS A 12 -8.09 8.31 -8.33
CA LYS A 12 -6.85 8.58 -9.06
C LYS A 12 -5.84 9.16 -8.07
N ALA A 13 -4.66 8.56 -7.98
CA ALA A 13 -3.64 8.97 -7.01
C ALA A 13 -2.24 8.65 -7.51
N GLU A 14 -1.25 9.35 -6.98
CA GLU A 14 0.16 8.98 -7.14
C GLU A 14 0.52 7.81 -6.22
N ALA A 15 1.24 6.83 -6.74
CA ALA A 15 1.67 5.65 -6.01
C ALA A 15 3.14 5.31 -6.32
N VAL A 16 3.82 4.68 -5.37
CA VAL A 16 5.21 4.23 -5.51
C VAL A 16 5.23 2.79 -6.03
N LEU A 17 5.49 2.61 -7.34
CA LEU A 17 5.67 1.31 -7.97
C LEU A 17 7.17 1.06 -8.21
N GLY A 18 7.73 0.05 -7.53
CA GLY A 18 9.16 -0.20 -7.59
C GLY A 18 9.96 0.99 -7.02
N LYS A 19 10.68 1.72 -7.87
CA LYS A 19 11.45 2.93 -7.50
C LYS A 19 10.87 4.22 -8.11
N GLU A 20 9.73 4.12 -8.77
CA GLU A 20 9.13 5.23 -9.52
C GLU A 20 7.81 5.65 -8.89
N ILE A 21 7.52 6.94 -8.95
CA ILE A 21 6.20 7.49 -8.64
C ILE A 21 5.40 7.48 -9.95
N LYS A 22 4.22 6.87 -9.93
CA LYS A 22 3.30 6.82 -11.08
C LYS A 22 1.90 7.13 -10.63
N GLU A 23 1.12 7.68 -11.54
CA GLU A 23 -0.30 7.84 -11.35
C GLU A 23 -1.01 6.50 -11.60
N ILE A 24 -1.93 6.15 -10.71
CA ILE A 24 -2.77 4.96 -10.82
C ILE A 24 -4.24 5.34 -10.68
N LYS A 25 -5.11 4.53 -11.27
CA LYS A 25 -6.55 4.54 -11.00
C LYS A 25 -7.00 3.18 -10.47
N LEU A 26 -7.98 3.17 -9.56
CA LEU A 26 -8.54 1.89 -9.10
C LEU A 26 -9.14 1.09 -10.27
N SER A 27 -9.75 1.79 -11.22
CA SER A 27 -10.28 1.20 -12.45
C SER A 27 -9.24 0.52 -13.34
N ASP A 28 -7.95 0.81 -13.21
CA ASP A 28 -6.88 0.13 -13.97
C ASP A 28 -6.70 -1.34 -13.53
N TYR A 29 -7.23 -1.71 -12.36
CA TYR A 29 -7.12 -3.05 -11.77
C TYR A 29 -8.36 -3.92 -12.04
N LYS A 30 -9.29 -3.48 -12.89
CA LYS A 30 -10.46 -4.30 -13.26
C LYS A 30 -10.04 -5.67 -13.82
N GLY A 31 -10.76 -6.71 -13.40
CA GLY A 31 -10.45 -8.10 -13.76
C GLY A 31 -9.41 -8.78 -12.85
N LYS A 32 -8.84 -8.05 -11.89
CA LYS A 32 -8.03 -8.60 -10.79
C LYS A 32 -8.73 -8.39 -9.45
N TRP A 33 -8.40 -9.22 -8.47
CA TRP A 33 -8.76 -8.93 -7.08
C TRP A 33 -7.88 -7.80 -6.55
N VAL A 34 -8.45 -6.92 -5.74
CA VAL A 34 -7.71 -5.81 -5.12
C VAL A 34 -7.91 -5.85 -3.61
N VAL A 35 -6.82 -5.96 -2.87
CA VAL A 35 -6.78 -5.70 -1.43
C VAL A 35 -6.38 -4.24 -1.26
N LEU A 36 -7.35 -3.39 -0.94
CA LEU A 36 -7.13 -1.98 -0.63
C LEU A 36 -7.15 -1.80 0.89
N PHE A 37 -6.01 -1.47 1.49
CA PHE A 37 -5.89 -1.28 2.94
C PHE A 37 -5.37 0.11 3.27
N PHE A 38 -5.91 0.69 4.34
CA PHE A 38 -5.56 2.04 4.79
C PHE A 38 -4.77 1.95 6.09
N TYR A 39 -3.67 2.70 6.16
CA TYR A 39 -2.89 2.89 7.38
C TYR A 39 -2.71 4.40 7.63
N PRO A 40 -2.66 4.84 8.89
CA PRO A 40 -2.80 6.26 9.19
C PRO A 40 -1.63 7.11 8.71
N LEU A 41 -0.38 6.69 8.94
CA LEU A 41 0.80 7.49 8.62
C LEU A 41 2.07 6.63 8.43
N ASP A 42 2.91 7.01 7.46
CA ASP A 42 4.28 6.55 7.28
C ASP A 42 5.14 6.87 8.52
N PHE A 43 6.17 6.06 8.76
CA PHE A 43 7.10 6.23 9.89
C PHE A 43 6.47 6.22 11.29
N THR A 44 5.22 5.79 11.45
CA THR A 44 4.56 5.66 12.76
C THR A 44 4.63 4.24 13.33
N PHE A 45 4.06 4.09 14.53
CA PHE A 45 4.03 2.85 15.32
C PHE A 45 2.93 1.88 14.91
N VAL A 46 2.14 2.19 13.86
CA VAL A 46 1.22 1.23 13.26
C VAL A 46 2.00 -0.05 13.06
N CYS A 47 1.51 -1.14 13.66
CA CYS A 47 2.33 -2.28 13.95
C CYS A 47 3.09 -2.68 12.68
N PRO A 48 4.43 -2.51 12.62
CA PRO A 48 5.18 -2.69 11.39
C PRO A 48 5.00 -4.11 10.84
N THR A 49 4.50 -5.04 11.65
CA THR A 49 4.14 -6.40 11.27
C THR A 49 3.10 -6.44 10.14
N GLU A 50 2.06 -5.60 10.14
CA GLU A 50 0.99 -5.72 9.12
C GLU A 50 1.53 -5.38 7.73
N ILE A 51 2.18 -4.22 7.59
CA ILE A 51 2.72 -3.76 6.30
C ILE A 51 3.90 -4.63 5.87
N ILE A 52 4.75 -5.10 6.80
CA ILE A 52 5.84 -6.02 6.49
C ILE A 52 5.31 -7.37 6.04
N GLU A 53 4.24 -7.90 6.64
CA GLU A 53 3.71 -9.20 6.22
C GLU A 53 2.97 -9.14 4.89
N TYR A 54 2.28 -8.03 4.59
CA TYR A 54 1.79 -7.82 3.23
C TYR A 54 2.95 -7.80 2.23
N ASP A 55 4.03 -7.06 2.51
CA ASP A 55 5.24 -7.02 1.67
C ASP A 55 5.84 -8.42 1.45
N ASN A 56 5.99 -9.21 2.52
CA ASN A 56 6.52 -10.57 2.44
C ASN A 56 5.62 -11.51 1.61
N LYS A 57 4.29 -11.31 1.65
CA LYS A 57 3.30 -12.14 0.94
C LYS A 57 2.87 -11.59 -0.41
N LEU A 58 3.42 -10.46 -0.89
CA LEU A 58 3.06 -9.88 -2.20
C LEU A 58 3.16 -10.90 -3.34
N ALA A 59 4.16 -11.79 -3.30
CA ALA A 59 4.33 -12.83 -4.30
C ALA A 59 3.18 -13.87 -4.29
N GLU A 60 2.60 -14.17 -3.12
CA GLU A 60 1.47 -15.08 -2.99
C GLU A 60 0.19 -14.44 -3.52
N PHE A 61 -0.09 -13.18 -3.14
CA PHE A 61 -1.22 -12.43 -3.70
C PHE A 61 -1.16 -12.36 -5.22
N LYS A 62 0.02 -12.08 -5.78
CA LYS A 62 0.21 -12.02 -7.23
C LYS A 62 -0.08 -13.35 -7.91
N LYS A 63 0.27 -14.49 -7.30
CA LYS A 63 -0.06 -15.84 -7.82
C LYS A 63 -1.55 -16.12 -7.83
N LEU A 64 -2.30 -15.49 -6.93
CA LEU A 64 -3.77 -15.60 -6.84
C LEU A 64 -4.51 -14.61 -7.75
N GLY A 65 -3.80 -13.82 -8.57
CA GLY A 65 -4.41 -12.78 -9.39
C GLY A 65 -4.89 -11.57 -8.57
N THR A 66 -4.26 -11.33 -7.43
CA THR A 66 -4.61 -10.27 -6.48
C THR A 66 -3.51 -9.21 -6.42
N GLU A 67 -3.91 -7.95 -6.48
CA GLU A 67 -3.04 -6.78 -6.27
C GLU A 67 -3.30 -6.20 -4.87
N VAL A 68 -2.25 -5.74 -4.21
CA VAL A 68 -2.33 -5.16 -2.87
C VAL A 68 -1.96 -3.68 -2.96
N LEU A 69 -2.86 -2.81 -2.52
CA LEU A 69 -2.71 -1.35 -2.51
C LEU A 69 -2.77 -0.86 -1.06
N GLY A 70 -1.64 -0.32 -0.58
CA GLY A 70 -1.56 0.35 0.72
C GLY A 70 -1.73 1.86 0.57
N VAL A 71 -2.63 2.45 1.35
CA VAL A 71 -2.98 3.87 1.26
C VAL A 71 -2.82 4.55 2.62
N SER A 72 -2.23 5.74 2.61
CA SER A 72 -2.21 6.66 3.75
C SER A 72 -2.47 8.09 3.27
N VAL A 73 -2.40 9.07 4.18
CA VAL A 73 -2.49 10.49 3.83
C VAL A 73 -1.13 11.13 3.48
N ASP A 74 -0.04 10.37 3.54
CA ASP A 74 1.30 10.85 3.22
C ASP A 74 1.52 11.07 1.72
N SER A 75 2.52 11.89 1.39
CA SER A 75 2.90 12.13 0.00
C SER A 75 3.59 10.92 -0.64
N ALA A 76 3.53 10.80 -1.97
CA ALA A 76 4.26 9.78 -2.70
C ALA A 76 5.78 9.84 -2.48
N PHE A 77 6.33 11.03 -2.20
CA PHE A 77 7.74 11.20 -1.82
C PHE A 77 8.05 10.61 -0.44
N THR A 78 7.14 10.80 0.53
CA THR A 78 7.24 10.18 1.86
C THR A 78 7.23 8.66 1.73
N HIS A 79 6.32 8.11 0.91
CA HIS A 79 6.26 6.67 0.61
C HIS A 79 7.55 6.14 0.00
N LEU A 80 8.15 6.86 -0.95
CA LEU A 80 9.41 6.46 -1.57
C LEU A 80 10.58 6.48 -0.55
N ALA A 81 10.65 7.52 0.27
CA ALA A 81 11.64 7.64 1.34
C ALA A 81 11.47 6.52 2.39
N TRP A 82 10.23 6.22 2.77
CA TRP A 82 9.94 5.14 3.70
C TRP A 82 10.36 3.80 3.11
N LYS A 83 9.98 3.52 1.85
CA LYS A 83 10.37 2.32 1.09
C LYS A 83 11.89 2.14 0.93
N ASN A 84 12.65 3.21 0.91
CA ASN A 84 14.12 3.17 0.86
C ASN A 84 14.78 3.06 2.25
N THR A 85 14.03 3.28 3.33
CA THR A 85 14.55 3.12 4.70
C THR A 85 14.75 1.63 5.02
N PRO A 86 15.94 1.18 5.50
CA PRO A 86 16.18 -0.22 5.82
C PRO A 86 15.16 -0.81 6.82
N LYS A 87 14.72 -2.06 6.61
CA LYS A 87 13.72 -2.74 7.46
C LYS A 87 14.08 -2.70 8.95
N LYS A 88 15.38 -2.83 9.29
CA LYS A 88 15.90 -2.73 10.67
C LYS A 88 15.57 -1.37 11.33
N ARG A 89 15.60 -0.27 10.57
CA ARG A 89 15.25 1.08 11.06
C ARG A 89 13.73 1.31 11.13
N ARG A 90 12.93 0.63 10.30
CA ARG A 90 11.46 0.67 10.39
C ARG A 90 10.92 -0.05 11.63
N ARG A 91 11.61 -1.11 12.09
CA ARG A 91 11.21 -1.89 13.28
C ARG A 91 11.60 -1.23 14.61
N ASN A 92 12.65 -0.40 14.63
CA ASN A 92 13.32 0.05 15.86
C ASN A 92 13.08 1.51 16.26
N ARG A 93 12.10 2.23 15.71
CA ARG A 93 11.73 3.55 16.26
C ARG A 93 10.83 3.43 17.49
N ARG A 94 11.15 2.54 18.42
CA ARG A 94 10.64 2.59 19.81
C ARG A 94 11.66 3.38 20.62
N ASN A 95 11.44 4.69 20.73
CA ASN A 95 12.28 5.68 21.45
C ASN A 95 13.75 5.74 21.06
#